data_AF-A0A915LR17-F1
#
_entry.id   AF-A0A915LR17-F1
#
_cell.length_a   1.000
_cell.length_b   1.000
_cell.length_c   1.000
_cell.angle_alpha   90.00
_cell.angle_beta   90.00
_cell.angle_gamma   90.00
#
_symmetry.space_group_name_H-M   'P 1'
#
loop_
_entity.id
_entity.type
_entity.pdbx_description
1 polymer ?
#
loop_
_entity_poly.entity_id
_entity_poly.type
_entity_poly.pdbx_seq_one_letter_code
_entity_poly.pdbx_strand_id
1 'polypeptide(L)'
;IWQPNLAPETLKQIAELSLMQKKDDSDKNAQPPANWLLQAFVQLFQLAPSESQSPERFSIFVENFHQLLSAKRATIERRVNSLRGGVTKLTETRTAVAKLQKRAAKKSKQLAEKQAEADAALAEITKSMTSANEQKADMEGLKSATEAENLKIEEQKKLIDQQL
;
A
#
# COMPACT_ATOMS: atom_id res chain seq x y z
N ILE A 1 -31.44 -25.83 60.87
CA ILE A 1 -30.70 -27.00 60.36
C ILE A 1 -29.58 -26.45 59.49
N TRP A 2 -28.35 -26.49 59.97
CA TRP A 2 -27.16 -26.03 59.23
C TRP A 2 -26.87 -27.07 58.15
N GLN A 3 -26.93 -26.68 56.87
CA GLN A 3 -26.55 -27.57 55.78
C GLN A 3 -25.03 -27.51 55.60
N PRO A 4 -24.30 -28.64 55.78
CA PRO A 4 -22.84 -28.69 55.66
C PRO A 4 -22.36 -28.62 54.20
N ASN A 5 -23.28 -28.61 53.24
CA ASN A 5 -23.00 -28.59 51.81
C ASN A 5 -23.79 -27.47 51.13
N LEU A 6 -23.09 -26.59 50.40
CA LEU A 6 -23.75 -25.65 49.50
C LEU A 6 -24.43 -26.43 48.37
N ALA A 7 -25.70 -26.13 48.10
CA ALA A 7 -26.40 -26.68 46.96
C ALA A 7 -25.70 -26.25 45.64
N PRO A 8 -25.65 -27.12 44.63
CA PRO A 8 -25.05 -26.79 43.33
C PRO A 8 -25.75 -25.61 42.65
N GLU A 9 -27.03 -25.39 42.96
CA GLU A 9 -27.83 -24.29 42.44
C GLU A 9 -27.45 -22.93 43.07
N THR A 10 -27.15 -22.91 44.38
CA THR A 10 -26.69 -21.68 45.04
C THR A 10 -25.27 -21.32 44.62
N LEU A 11 -24.40 -22.31 44.34
CA LEU A 11 -23.08 -22.06 43.75
C LEU A 11 -23.17 -21.46 42.35
N LYS A 12 -24.13 -21.91 41.52
CA LYS A 12 -24.37 -21.29 40.21
C LYS A 12 -24.78 -19.83 40.36
N GLN A 13 -25.71 -19.55 41.28
CA GLN A 13 -26.18 -18.19 41.56
C GLN A 13 -25.06 -17.30 42.09
N ILE A 14 -24.23 -17.80 43.01
CA ILE A 14 -23.06 -17.06 43.51
C ILE A 14 -22.08 -16.77 42.38
N ALA A 15 -21.75 -17.75 41.55
CA ALA A 15 -20.84 -17.55 40.42
C ALA A 15 -21.41 -16.52 39.41
N GLU A 16 -22.71 -16.60 39.12
CA GLU A 16 -23.39 -15.66 38.24
C GLU A 16 -23.38 -14.24 38.81
N LEU A 17 -23.70 -14.07 40.09
CA LEU A 17 -23.68 -12.77 40.77
C LEU A 17 -22.26 -12.20 40.86
N SER A 18 -21.24 -12.99 41.20
CA SER A 18 -19.85 -12.54 41.24
C SER A 18 -19.32 -12.11 39.86
N LEU A 19 -19.79 -12.77 38.79
CA LEU A 19 -19.47 -12.39 37.41
C LEU A 19 -20.25 -11.15 36.94
N MET A 20 -21.45 -10.93 37.47
CA MET A 20 -22.29 -9.76 37.15
C MET A 20 -21.88 -8.51 37.92
N GLN A 21 -21.48 -8.62 39.19
CA GLN A 21 -21.15 -7.47 40.07
C GLN A 21 -19.93 -6.67 39.60
N LYS A 22 -18.99 -7.29 38.88
CA LYS A 22 -17.80 -6.62 38.31
C LYS A 22 -17.97 -6.18 36.85
N LYS A 23 -19.18 -6.27 36.31
CA LYS A 23 -19.50 -5.80 34.97
C LYS A 23 -19.69 -4.27 35.06
N ASP A 24 -18.60 -3.53 34.94
CA ASP A 24 -18.63 -2.06 34.82
C ASP A 24 -19.67 -1.64 33.76
N ASP A 25 -20.39 -0.55 34.04
CA ASP A 25 -21.54 0.07 33.34
C ASP A 25 -21.45 0.23 31.80
N SER A 26 -20.32 -0.13 31.20
CA SER A 26 -20.00 0.02 29.77
C SER A 26 -20.61 -1.04 28.84
N ASP A 27 -21.05 -2.20 29.35
CA ASP A 27 -21.53 -3.31 28.50
C ASP A 27 -22.93 -3.80 28.90
N LYS A 28 -23.94 -2.96 28.65
CA LYS A 28 -25.36 -3.25 28.89
C LYS A 28 -25.90 -4.40 28.03
N ASN A 29 -25.13 -4.92 27.07
CA ASN A 29 -25.58 -5.93 26.13
C ASN A 29 -24.85 -7.28 26.26
N ALA A 30 -23.97 -7.44 27.26
CA ALA A 30 -23.22 -8.68 27.38
C ALA A 30 -24.12 -9.83 27.83
N GLN A 31 -24.11 -10.89 27.01
CA GLN A 31 -24.83 -12.13 27.21
C GLN A 31 -24.57 -12.72 28.61
N PRO A 32 -25.57 -13.36 29.25
CA PRO A 32 -25.36 -14.05 30.50
C PRO A 32 -24.19 -15.04 30.39
N PRO A 33 -23.41 -15.23 31.47
CA PRO A 33 -22.32 -16.20 31.47
C PRO A 33 -22.86 -17.55 31.02
N ALA A 34 -22.17 -18.18 30.06
CA ALA A 34 -22.67 -19.37 29.41
C ALA A 34 -22.95 -20.48 30.46
N ASN A 35 -24.12 -21.10 30.40
CA ASN A 35 -24.57 -22.08 31.41
C ASN A 35 -23.57 -23.24 31.61
N TRP A 36 -22.88 -23.66 30.53
CA TRP A 36 -21.84 -24.69 30.61
C TRP A 36 -20.63 -24.25 31.46
N LEU A 37 -20.28 -22.97 31.46
CA LEU A 37 -19.17 -22.41 32.25
C LEU A 37 -19.54 -22.41 33.73
N LEU A 38 -20.78 -22.01 34.06
CA LEU A 38 -21.31 -22.07 35.41
C LEU A 38 -21.35 -23.52 35.91
N GLN A 39 -21.76 -24.47 35.07
CA GLN A 39 -21.72 -25.89 35.39
C GLN A 39 -20.29 -26.41 35.62
N ALA A 40 -19.32 -25.97 34.80
CA ALA A 40 -17.92 -26.33 34.97
C ALA A 40 -17.34 -25.81 36.29
N PHE A 41 -17.66 -24.58 36.70
CA PHE A 41 -17.23 -24.05 38.00
C PHE A 41 -17.76 -24.89 39.17
N VAL A 42 -19.03 -25.30 39.13
CA VAL A 42 -19.62 -26.17 40.16
C VAL A 42 -18.94 -27.54 40.18
N GLN A 43 -18.68 -28.14 39.03
CA GLN A 43 -17.97 -29.42 38.94
C GLN A 43 -16.54 -29.33 39.48
N LEU A 44 -15.82 -28.25 39.16
CA LEU A 44 -14.47 -28.00 39.68
C LEU A 44 -14.47 -27.80 41.20
N PHE A 45 -15.49 -27.12 41.73
CA PHE A 45 -15.65 -26.95 43.18
C PHE A 45 -15.96 -28.27 43.89
N GLN A 46 -16.78 -29.13 43.30
CA GLN A 46 -17.10 -30.46 43.84
C GLN A 46 -15.91 -31.43 43.80
N LEU A 47 -15.02 -31.28 42.83
CA LEU A 47 -13.77 -32.06 42.74
C LEU A 47 -12.68 -31.52 43.68
N ALA A 48 -12.82 -30.30 44.18
CA ALA A 48 -11.83 -29.69 45.06
C ALA A 48 -11.76 -30.41 46.42
N PRO A 49 -10.58 -30.45 47.07
CA PRO A 49 -10.43 -31.04 48.40
C PRO A 49 -11.40 -30.42 49.41
N SER A 50 -11.91 -31.21 50.34
CA SER A 50 -12.89 -30.76 51.36
C SER A 50 -12.41 -29.55 52.17
N GLU A 51 -11.10 -29.40 52.36
CA GLU A 51 -10.47 -28.25 53.03
C GLU A 51 -10.60 -26.92 52.25
N SER A 52 -10.87 -27.00 50.96
CA SER A 52 -11.00 -25.85 50.05
C SER A 52 -12.45 -25.60 49.61
N GLN A 53 -13.40 -26.43 50.06
CA GLN A 53 -14.84 -26.28 49.78
C GLN A 53 -15.48 -25.20 50.67
N SER A 54 -14.91 -23.98 50.65
CA SER A 54 -15.49 -22.80 51.29
C SER A 54 -16.13 -21.88 50.24
N PRO A 55 -17.33 -21.33 50.48
CA PRO A 55 -17.99 -20.38 49.57
C PRO A 55 -17.14 -19.13 49.27
N GLU A 56 -16.38 -18.66 50.26
CA GLU A 56 -15.48 -17.50 50.11
C GLU A 56 -14.37 -17.80 49.09
N ARG A 57 -13.75 -18.98 49.19
CA ARG A 57 -12.72 -19.44 48.25
C ARG A 57 -13.29 -19.65 46.85
N PHE A 58 -14.52 -20.13 46.75
CA PHE A 58 -15.22 -20.27 45.47
C PHE A 58 -15.45 -18.91 44.79
N SER A 59 -15.93 -17.90 45.54
CA SER A 59 -16.11 -16.55 44.99
C SER A 59 -14.78 -15.95 44.52
N ILE A 60 -13.73 -16.07 45.32
CA ILE A 60 -12.37 -15.62 44.96
C ILE A 60 -11.85 -16.34 43.71
N PHE A 61 -12.11 -17.65 43.58
CA PHE A 61 -11.71 -18.42 42.40
C PHE A 61 -12.41 -17.93 41.13
N VAL A 62 -13.73 -17.76 41.17
CA VAL A 62 -14.52 -17.27 40.02
C VAL A 62 -14.04 -15.87 39.61
N GLU A 63 -13.77 -15.02 40.60
CA GLU A 63 -13.25 -13.67 40.35
C GLU A 63 -11.86 -13.70 39.71
N ASN A 64 -10.92 -14.48 40.26
CA ASN A 64 -9.59 -14.63 39.71
C ASN A 64 -9.60 -15.20 38.29
N PHE A 65 -10.47 -16.17 38.02
CA PHE A 65 -10.66 -16.70 36.68
C PHE A 65 -11.14 -15.62 35.72
N HIS A 66 -12.11 -14.80 36.13
CA HIS A 66 -12.62 -13.70 35.31
C HIS A 66 -11.52 -12.66 35.02
N GLN A 67 -10.75 -12.26 36.03
CA GLN A 67 -9.63 -11.33 35.86
C GLN A 67 -8.54 -11.90 34.93
N LEU A 68 -8.21 -13.18 35.08
CA LEU A 68 -7.24 -13.84 34.21
C LEU A 68 -7.75 -13.91 32.77
N LEU A 69 -9.01 -14.29 32.58
CA LEU A 69 -9.63 -14.39 31.27
C LEU A 69 -9.70 -13.02 30.58
N SER A 70 -10.09 -11.97 31.29
CA SER A 70 -10.15 -10.60 30.74
C SER A 70 -8.75 -10.11 30.35
N ALA A 71 -7.74 -10.35 31.17
CA ALA A 71 -6.35 -10.00 30.87
C ALA A 71 -5.82 -10.74 29.62
N LYS A 72 -6.12 -12.04 29.49
CA LYS A 72 -5.76 -12.84 28.32
C LYS A 72 -6.50 -12.36 27.07
N ARG A 73 -7.80 -12.08 27.17
CA ARG A 73 -8.60 -11.51 26.07
C ARG A 73 -8.05 -10.17 25.61
N ALA A 74 -7.80 -9.23 26.52
CA ALA A 74 -7.24 -7.92 26.19
C ALA A 74 -5.85 -8.03 25.52
N THR A 75 -5.04 -9.01 25.91
CA THR A 75 -3.74 -9.27 25.27
C THR A 75 -3.91 -9.77 23.83
N ILE A 76 -4.84 -10.70 23.60
CA ILE A 76 -5.16 -11.22 22.26
C ILE A 76 -5.74 -10.10 21.40
N GLU A 77 -6.67 -9.33 21.93
CA GLU A 77 -7.30 -8.21 21.24
C GLU A 77 -6.27 -7.16 20.80
N ARG A 78 -5.34 -6.78 21.69
CA ARG A 78 -4.21 -5.92 21.33
C ARG A 78 -3.38 -6.48 20.18
N ARG A 79 -3.08 -7.79 20.20
CA ARG A 79 -2.33 -8.46 19.13
C ARG A 79 -3.10 -8.48 17.81
N VAL A 80 -4.39 -8.79 17.84
CA VAL A 80 -5.27 -8.77 16.67
C VAL A 80 -5.37 -7.37 16.09
N ASN A 81 -5.53 -6.35 16.93
CA ASN A 81 -5.60 -4.96 16.47
C ASN A 81 -4.29 -4.50 15.84
N SER A 82 -3.16 -4.84 16.45
CA SER A 82 -1.83 -4.56 15.88
C SER A 82 -1.63 -5.25 14.52
N LEU A 83 -2.00 -6.53 14.41
CA LEU A 83 -1.93 -7.28 13.17
C LEU A 83 -2.83 -6.67 12.09
N ARG A 84 -4.07 -6.31 12.44
CA ARG A 84 -5.01 -5.65 11.55
C ARG A 84 -4.45 -4.32 11.05
N GLY A 85 -3.87 -3.51 11.94
CA GLY A 85 -3.17 -2.27 11.57
C GLY A 85 -2.00 -2.51 10.61
N GLY A 86 -1.20 -3.56 10.84
CA GLY A 86 -0.13 -3.97 9.95
C GLY A 86 -0.63 -4.39 8.56
N VAL A 87 -1.68 -5.21 8.49
CA VAL A 87 -2.31 -5.65 7.24
C VAL A 87 -2.90 -4.46 6.46
N THR A 88 -3.55 -3.51 7.15
CA THR A 88 -4.04 -2.29 6.53
C THR A 88 -2.90 -1.49 5.90
N LYS A 89 -1.81 -1.23 6.64
CA LYS A 89 -0.63 -0.51 6.12
C LYS A 89 0.02 -1.21 4.92
N LEU A 90 0.11 -2.55 4.95
CA LEU A 90 0.62 -3.33 3.82
C LEU A 90 -0.29 -3.19 2.60
N THR A 91 -1.61 -3.21 2.80
CA THR A 91 -2.59 -3.03 1.74
C THR A 91 -2.52 -1.63 1.14
N GLU A 92 -2.42 -0.60 1.97
CA GLU A 92 -2.20 0.78 1.54
C GLU A 92 -0.91 0.92 0.72
N THR A 93 0.20 0.38 1.21
CA THR A 93 1.48 0.41 0.48
C THR A 93 1.37 -0.28 -0.87
N ARG A 94 0.74 -1.46 -0.92
CA ARG A 94 0.51 -2.20 -2.17
C ARG A 94 -0.30 -1.38 -3.17
N THR A 95 -1.37 -0.72 -2.73
CA THR A 95 -2.19 0.12 -3.61
C THR A 95 -1.43 1.37 -4.09
N ALA A 96 -0.63 1.99 -3.22
CA ALA A 96 0.22 3.12 -3.58
C ALA A 96 1.28 2.74 -4.63
N VAL A 97 1.94 1.59 -4.45
CA VAL A 97 2.92 1.04 -5.42
C VAL A 97 2.24 0.75 -6.76
N ALA A 98 1.08 0.10 -6.77
CA ALA A 98 0.34 -0.17 -8.02
C ALA A 98 -0.02 1.13 -8.75
N LYS A 99 -0.43 2.18 -8.01
CA LYS A 99 -0.72 3.50 -8.58
C LYS A 99 0.53 4.17 -9.15
N LEU A 100 1.67 4.06 -8.47
CA LEU A 100 2.96 4.59 -8.95
C LEU A 100 3.42 3.86 -10.21
N GLN A 101 3.35 2.53 -10.25
CA GLN A 101 3.68 1.74 -11.44
C GLN A 101 2.83 2.13 -12.64
N LYS A 102 1.51 2.29 -12.47
CA LYS A 102 0.62 2.74 -13.55
C LYS A 102 0.98 4.14 -14.06
N ARG A 103 1.35 5.06 -13.16
CA ARG A 103 1.80 6.42 -13.52
C ARG A 103 3.15 6.40 -14.23
N ALA A 104 4.08 5.58 -13.77
CA ALA A 104 5.40 5.41 -14.38
C ALA A 104 5.28 4.85 -15.80
N ALA A 105 4.45 3.81 -16.00
CA ALA A 105 4.19 3.25 -17.32
C ALA A 105 3.60 4.31 -18.28
N LYS A 106 2.61 5.11 -17.82
CA LYS A 106 2.03 6.18 -18.64
C LYS A 106 3.08 7.24 -19.00
N LYS A 107 3.87 7.70 -18.03
CA LYS A 107 4.92 8.70 -18.26
C LYS A 107 6.03 8.18 -19.19
N SER A 108 6.43 6.93 -19.02
CA SER A 108 7.42 6.29 -19.89
C SER A 108 6.95 6.24 -21.34
N LYS A 109 5.68 5.89 -21.58
CA LYS A 109 5.09 5.92 -22.92
C LYS A 109 5.09 7.33 -23.51
N GLN A 110 4.62 8.32 -22.75
CA GLN A 110 4.59 9.72 -23.21
C GLN A 110 5.98 10.28 -23.49
N LEU A 111 6.97 9.90 -22.67
CA LEU A 111 8.36 10.29 -22.87
C LEU A 111 8.93 9.69 -24.14
N ALA A 112 8.69 8.39 -24.40
CA ALA A 112 9.12 7.73 -25.62
C ALA A 112 8.48 8.35 -26.87
N GLU A 113 7.19 8.67 -26.83
CA GLU A 113 6.49 9.37 -27.91
C GLU A 113 7.11 10.75 -28.18
N LYS A 114 7.37 11.53 -27.12
CA LYS A 114 7.97 12.87 -27.24
C LYS A 114 9.42 12.84 -27.72
N GLN A 115 10.19 11.84 -27.28
CA GLN A 115 11.55 11.65 -27.75
C GLN A 115 11.55 11.28 -29.24
N ALA A 116 10.67 10.36 -29.67
CA ALA A 116 10.56 10.00 -31.08
C ALA A 116 10.14 11.19 -31.96
N GLU A 117 9.23 12.04 -31.48
CA GLU A 117 8.84 13.28 -32.17
C GLU A 117 10.02 14.26 -32.30
N ALA A 118 10.79 14.45 -31.22
CA ALA A 118 11.98 15.30 -31.23
C ALA A 118 13.07 14.76 -32.16
N ASP A 119 13.33 13.46 -32.12
CA ASP A 119 14.33 12.79 -32.97
C ASP A 119 13.94 12.90 -34.46
N ALA A 120 12.65 12.77 -34.78
CA ALA A 120 12.14 12.98 -36.14
C ALA A 120 12.34 14.42 -36.63
N ALA A 121 12.06 15.42 -35.77
CA ALA A 121 12.30 16.83 -36.09
C ALA A 121 13.79 17.13 -36.32
N LEU A 122 14.69 16.56 -35.50
CA LEU A 122 16.13 16.70 -35.69
C LEU A 122 16.62 16.05 -36.99
N ALA A 123 16.05 14.91 -37.38
CA ALA A 123 16.35 14.27 -38.66
C ALA A 123 15.91 15.14 -39.85
N GLU A 124 14.74 15.78 -39.76
CA GLU A 124 14.24 16.70 -40.80
C GLU A 124 15.11 17.96 -40.93
N ILE A 125 15.53 18.55 -39.80
CA ILE A 125 16.46 19.68 -39.78
C ILE A 125 17.79 19.27 -40.42
N THR A 126 18.30 18.10 -40.06
CA THR A 126 19.56 17.58 -40.62
C THR A 126 19.44 17.40 -42.13
N LYS A 127 18.36 16.77 -42.62
CA LYS A 127 18.10 16.62 -44.05
C LYS A 127 18.02 17.96 -44.78
N SER A 128 17.31 18.92 -44.20
CA SER A 128 17.18 20.28 -44.76
C SER A 128 18.53 20.99 -44.80
N MET A 129 19.34 20.84 -43.75
CA MET A 129 20.69 21.40 -43.68
C MET A 129 21.62 20.77 -44.73
N THR A 130 21.57 19.45 -44.92
CA THR A 130 22.33 18.76 -45.97
C THR A 130 21.92 19.24 -47.36
N SER A 131 20.62 19.30 -47.64
CA SER A 131 20.10 19.77 -48.94
C SER A 131 20.45 21.23 -49.22
N ALA A 132 20.37 22.12 -48.22
CA ALA A 132 20.80 23.50 -48.36
C ALA A 132 22.31 23.61 -48.64
N ASN A 133 23.12 22.74 -48.05
CA ASN A 133 24.55 22.70 -48.30
C ASN A 133 24.88 22.16 -49.71
N GLU A 134 24.15 21.15 -50.19
CA GLU A 134 24.21 20.67 -51.57
C GLU A 134 23.85 21.79 -52.56
N GLN A 135 22.73 22.47 -52.36
CA GLN A 135 22.35 23.62 -53.20
C GLN A 135 23.39 24.73 -53.21
N LYS A 136 24.02 25.00 -52.06
CA LYS A 136 25.12 25.98 -51.99
C LYS A 136 26.33 25.53 -52.81
N ALA A 137 26.72 24.26 -52.71
CA ALA A 137 27.81 23.71 -53.50
C ALA A 137 27.51 23.77 -55.01
N ASP A 138 26.28 23.42 -55.42
CA ASP A 138 25.84 23.52 -56.81
C ASP A 138 25.89 24.96 -57.32
N MET A 139 25.45 25.92 -56.51
CA MET A 139 25.49 27.34 -56.84
C MET A 139 26.93 27.87 -57.00
N GLU A 140 27.84 27.48 -56.09
CA GLU A 140 29.26 27.82 -56.19
C GLU A 140 29.90 27.22 -57.47
N GLY A 141 29.53 25.98 -57.81
CA GLY A 141 29.95 25.32 -59.05
C GLY A 141 29.49 26.06 -60.31
N LEU A 142 28.19 26.42 -60.38
CA LEU A 142 27.62 27.20 -61.49
C LEU A 142 28.28 28.58 -61.61
N LYS A 143 28.55 29.24 -60.48
CA LYS A 143 29.22 30.54 -60.47
C LYS A 143 30.63 30.44 -61.06
N SER A 144 31.40 29.43 -60.64
CA SER A 144 32.75 29.19 -61.18
C SER A 144 32.73 28.88 -62.68
N ALA A 145 31.77 28.06 -63.15
CA ALA A 145 31.60 27.79 -64.58
C ALA A 145 31.25 29.05 -65.38
N THR A 146 30.37 29.90 -64.85
CA THR A 146 29.97 31.17 -65.48
C THR A 146 31.14 32.15 -65.55
N GLU A 147 31.95 32.24 -64.49
CA GLU A 147 33.17 33.06 -64.49
C GLU A 147 34.18 32.59 -65.55
N ALA A 148 34.38 31.28 -65.67
CA ALA A 148 35.25 30.71 -66.70
C ALA A 148 34.73 30.96 -68.14
N GLU A 149 33.42 30.91 -68.33
CA GLU A 149 32.79 31.21 -69.62
C GLU A 149 32.88 32.70 -69.97
N ASN A 150 32.66 33.59 -68.99
CA ASN A 150 32.84 35.03 -69.19
C ASN A 150 34.27 35.38 -69.62
N LEU A 151 35.29 34.78 -68.99
CA LEU A 151 36.69 34.98 -69.39
C LEU A 151 36.91 34.59 -70.86
N LYS A 152 36.35 33.46 -71.31
CA LYS A 152 36.43 33.03 -72.71
C LYS A 152 35.73 33.99 -73.66
N ILE A 153 34.54 34.48 -73.28
CA ILE A 153 33.80 35.47 -74.07
C ILE A 153 34.60 36.77 -74.17
N GLU A 154 35.27 37.18 -73.10
CA GLU A 154 36.06 38.41 -73.06
C GLU A 154 37.35 38.30 -73.88
N GLU A 155 37.99 37.14 -73.89
CA GLU A 155 39.08 36.82 -74.83
C GLU A 155 38.59 36.84 -76.28
N GLN A 156 37.43 36.23 -76.57
CA GLN A 156 36.84 36.25 -77.90
C GLN A 156 36.45 37.66 -78.36
N LYS A 157 35.89 38.49 -77.46
CA LYS A 157 35.59 39.90 -77.75
C LYS A 157 36.85 40.70 -78.05
N LYS A 158 37.92 40.53 -77.27
CA LYS A 158 39.22 41.20 -77.55
C LYS A 158 39.78 40.81 -78.91
N LEU A 159 39.62 39.55 -79.32
CA LEU A 159 40.05 39.08 -80.64
C LEU A 159 39.22 39.73 -81.76
N ILE A 160 37.90 39.88 -81.56
CA ILE A 160 37.01 40.55 -82.51
C ILE A 160 37.33 42.05 -82.62
N ASP A 161 37.57 42.73 -81.48
CA ASP A 161 37.92 44.15 -81.46
C ASP A 161 39.31 44.43 -82.07
N GLN A 162 40.22 43.46 -82.11
CA GLN A 162 41.49 43.56 -82.83
C GLN A 162 41.36 43.34 -84.35
N GLN A 163 40.23 42.79 -84.80
CA GLN A 163 39.94 42.52 -86.22
C GLN A 163 39.03 43.58 -86.87
N LEU A 164 38.64 44.63 -86.13
CA LEU A 164 37.88 45.79 -86.58
C LEU A 164 38.77 47.04 -86.66
#